data_AF-A0A535TVG5-F1
#
_entry.id   AF-A0A535TVG5-F1
#
_cell.length_a   1.000
_cell.length_b   1.000
_cell.length_c   1.000
_cell.angle_alpha   90.00
_cell.angle_beta   90.00
_cell.angle_gamma   90.00
#
_symmetry.space_group_name_H-M   'P 1'
#
loop_
_entity.id
_entity.type
_entity.pdbx_description
1 polymer ?
#
loop_
_entity_poly.entity_id
_entity_poly.type
_entity_poly.pdbx_seq_one_letter_code
_entity_poly.pdbx_strand_id
1 'polypeptide(L)'
;GGGMGARPELDGLSAVHTHMSNTLNTPVEAFEYAYPMRVNAYSLRDHSGGHGAARGGDGLVREFTFEVPTEVTLLTERRSTSPYGLQGGEPGMRGENRLQHEGQENVLPGKVHFQATPGDKLTILSPGGGGWGKPDEENEAGR
;
A
#
# COMPACT_ATOMS: atom_id res chain seq x y z
N GLY A 1 0.45 6.24 3.96
CA GLY A 1 1.27 6.55 2.78
C GLY A 1 0.95 5.58 1.66
N GLY A 2 1.40 5.92 0.45
CA GLY A 2 1.35 5.09 -0.75
C GLY A 2 2.25 5.68 -1.85
N GLY A 3 2.13 5.16 -3.06
CA GLY A 3 2.92 5.65 -4.19
C GLY A 3 2.38 6.96 -4.77
N MET A 4 3.27 7.88 -5.11
CA MET A 4 2.93 9.09 -5.85
C MET A 4 2.94 8.83 -7.36
N GLY A 5 2.00 9.44 -8.09
CA GLY A 5 2.04 9.42 -9.55
C GLY A 5 3.31 10.09 -10.10
N ALA A 6 3.82 9.56 -11.20
CA ALA A 6 4.93 10.15 -11.92
C ALA A 6 4.58 11.55 -12.47
N ARG A 7 5.62 12.34 -12.70
CA ARG A 7 5.55 13.67 -13.32
C ARG A 7 6.25 13.62 -14.68
N PRO A 8 6.03 14.60 -15.58
CA PRO A 8 6.55 14.55 -16.93
C PRO A 8 8.04 14.24 -17.10
N GLU A 9 8.85 14.64 -16.13
CA GLU A 9 10.32 14.50 -16.17
C GLU A 9 10.87 13.77 -14.94
N LEU A 10 10.02 13.30 -14.02
CA LEU A 10 10.47 12.78 -12.73
C LEU A 10 9.57 11.65 -12.24
N ASP A 11 10.21 10.60 -11.73
CA ASP A 11 9.53 9.52 -11.03
C ASP A 11 8.69 10.04 -9.85
N GLY A 12 7.66 9.26 -9.54
CA GLY A 12 6.84 9.42 -8.36
C GLY A 12 7.59 8.98 -7.11
N LEU A 13 7.36 9.69 -6.00
CA LEU A 13 7.92 9.31 -4.70
C LEU A 13 7.20 8.07 -4.14
N SER A 14 7.98 7.11 -3.63
CA SER A 14 7.47 5.93 -2.93
C SER A 14 7.14 6.23 -1.46
N ALA A 15 6.18 5.50 -0.89
CA ALA A 15 5.82 5.54 0.54
C ALA A 15 5.42 6.91 1.12
N VAL A 16 5.00 7.86 0.29
CA VAL A 16 4.63 9.21 0.74
C VAL A 16 3.14 9.35 1.02
N HIS A 17 2.77 10.37 1.81
CA HIS A 17 1.40 10.82 1.93
C HIS A 17 1.13 11.81 0.80
N THR A 18 0.51 11.36 -0.29
CA THR A 18 0.18 12.23 -1.41
C THR A 18 -1.05 13.10 -1.11
N HIS A 19 -1.01 14.35 -1.58
CA HIS A 19 -2.12 15.32 -1.59
C HIS A 19 -2.71 15.83 -0.25
N MET A 20 -2.41 15.22 0.90
CA MET A 20 -2.41 15.83 2.25
C MET A 20 -2.30 14.73 3.31
N SER A 21 -1.23 14.75 4.10
CA SER A 21 -1.32 14.97 5.56
C SER A 21 0.10 15.25 6.08
N ASN A 22 0.30 16.33 6.82
CA ASN A 22 1.52 16.56 7.61
C ASN A 22 1.50 15.62 8.83
N THR A 23 1.31 14.33 8.59
CA THR A 23 1.25 13.28 9.59
C THR A 23 2.54 12.50 9.47
N LEU A 24 3.40 12.67 10.47
CA LEU A 24 4.56 11.81 10.62
C LEU A 24 4.10 10.35 10.65
N ASN A 25 4.91 9.48 10.06
CA ASN A 25 4.84 8.05 10.32
C ASN A 25 4.82 7.85 11.85
N THR A 26 3.84 7.09 12.35
CA THR A 26 3.83 6.61 13.73
C THR A 26 4.94 5.56 13.87
N PRO A 27 5.98 5.80 14.71
CA PRO A 27 7.03 4.82 14.94
C PRO A 27 6.45 3.47 15.38
N VAL A 28 7.07 2.38 14.94
CA VAL A 28 6.60 1.03 15.25
C VAL A 28 6.55 0.82 16.77
N GLU A 29 7.57 1.27 17.49
CA GLU A 29 7.68 1.14 18.93
C GLU A 29 6.55 1.89 19.66
N ALA A 30 6.18 3.07 19.16
CA ALA A 30 5.06 3.84 19.71
C ALA A 30 3.71 3.18 19.42
N PHE A 31 3.57 2.53 18.27
CA PHE A 31 2.37 1.79 17.90
C PHE A 31 2.17 0.54 18.75
N GLU A 32 3.20 -0.29 18.90
CA GLU A 32 3.14 -1.51 19.72
C GLU A 32 3.01 -1.20 21.21
N TYR A 33 3.52 -0.05 21.68
CA TYR A 33 3.27 0.41 23.05
C TYR A 33 1.81 0.80 23.27
N ALA A 34 1.17 1.44 22.28
CA ALA A 34 -0.17 1.98 22.40
C ALA A 34 -1.27 0.95 22.12
N TYR A 35 -0.99 -0.06 21.31
CA TYR A 35 -1.98 -1.03 20.85
C TYR A 35 -1.48 -2.46 21.08
N PRO A 36 -2.37 -3.40 21.50
CA PRO A 36 -2.04 -4.81 21.69
C PRO A 36 -1.92 -5.54 20.33
N MET A 37 -1.03 -5.05 19.49
CA MET A 37 -0.76 -5.49 18.14
C MET A 37 0.74 -5.44 17.90
N ARG A 38 1.26 -6.44 17.20
CA ARG A 38 2.65 -6.48 16.74
C ARG A 38 2.74 -6.10 15.27
N VAL A 39 3.74 -5.31 14.91
CA VAL A 39 4.05 -4.99 13.51
C VAL A 39 5.01 -6.04 12.97
N ASN A 40 4.55 -6.86 12.04
CA ASN A 40 5.38 -7.89 11.41
C ASN A 40 6.19 -7.35 10.23
N ALA A 41 5.61 -6.42 9.48
CA ALA A 41 6.26 -5.82 8.32
C ALA A 41 5.86 -4.37 8.16
N TYR A 42 6.85 -3.54 7.82
CA TYR A 42 6.64 -2.19 7.33
C TYR A 42 7.71 -1.88 6.28
N SER A 43 7.38 -2.10 5.01
CA SER A 43 8.32 -2.01 3.90
C SER A 43 7.70 -1.33 2.68
N LEU A 44 8.53 -1.03 1.68
CA LEU A 44 8.04 -0.73 0.34
C LEU A 44 7.31 -1.94 -0.23
N ARG A 45 6.31 -1.65 -1.06
CA ARG A 45 5.66 -2.63 -1.92
C ARG A 45 6.31 -2.54 -3.29
N ASP A 46 7.40 -3.29 -3.45
CA ASP A 46 8.25 -3.21 -4.63
C ASP A 46 7.45 -3.42 -5.92
N HIS A 47 7.74 -2.58 -6.92
CA HIS A 47 7.14 -2.65 -8.26
C HIS A 47 5.62 -2.49 -8.27
N SER A 48 5.06 -1.76 -7.31
CA SER A 48 3.64 -1.41 -7.30
C SER A 48 3.32 -0.10 -8.03
N GLY A 49 4.32 0.73 -8.30
CA GLY A 49 4.22 1.88 -9.19
C GLY A 49 4.11 1.47 -10.66
N GLY A 50 3.27 2.17 -11.41
CA GLY A 50 3.06 1.93 -12.84
C GLY A 50 4.28 2.34 -13.67
N HIS A 51 4.56 1.59 -14.73
CA HIS A 51 5.66 1.86 -15.64
C HIS A 51 5.38 3.05 -16.56
N GLY A 52 6.44 3.68 -17.05
CA GLY A 52 6.40 4.78 -18.00
C GLY A 52 7.80 5.32 -18.23
N ALA A 53 7.92 6.34 -19.09
CA ALA A 53 9.15 7.12 -19.21
C ALA A 53 9.61 7.70 -17.85
N ALA A 54 8.65 8.03 -16.99
CA ALA A 54 8.85 8.18 -15.55
C ALA A 54 7.92 7.22 -14.80
N ARG A 55 8.47 6.50 -13.81
CA ARG A 55 7.75 5.48 -13.03
C ARG A 55 6.91 6.12 -11.93
N GLY A 56 5.75 5.53 -11.68
CA GLY A 56 5.00 5.81 -10.45
C GLY A 56 5.79 5.32 -9.23
N GLY A 57 5.61 5.99 -8.10
CA GLY A 57 6.21 5.56 -6.83
C GLY A 57 5.56 4.29 -6.29
N ASP A 58 6.31 3.54 -5.50
CA ASP A 58 5.82 2.32 -4.86
C ASP A 58 4.99 2.62 -3.60
N GLY A 59 4.02 1.75 -3.37
CA GLY A 59 3.23 1.70 -2.16
C GLY A 59 4.00 1.13 -0.96
N LEU A 60 3.23 0.71 0.04
CA LEU A 60 3.71 0.17 1.30
C LEU A 60 3.05 -1.18 1.58
N VAL A 61 3.81 -2.07 2.19
CA VAL A 61 3.32 -3.26 2.88
C VAL A 61 3.30 -2.95 4.37
N ARG A 62 2.15 -3.16 5.02
CA ARG A 62 2.02 -3.10 6.47
C ARG A 62 1.35 -4.39 6.93
N GLU A 63 2.02 -5.15 7.78
CA GLU A 63 1.46 -6.37 8.35
C GLU A 63 1.43 -6.26 9.87
N PHE A 64 0.28 -6.64 10.44
CA PHE A 64 0.05 -6.61 11.87
C PHE A 64 -0.48 -7.96 12.35
N THR A 65 -0.02 -8.41 13.52
CA THR A 65 -0.61 -9.53 14.26
C THR A 65 -1.39 -8.98 15.45
N PHE A 66 -2.64 -9.41 15.63
CA PHE A 66 -3.44 -9.05 16.79
C PHE A 66 -3.08 -9.96 17.98
N GLU A 67 -2.83 -9.38 19.16
CA GLU A 67 -2.44 -10.15 20.36
C GLU A 67 -3.63 -10.41 21.30
N VAL A 68 -4.72 -9.64 21.15
CA VAL A 68 -5.95 -9.77 21.94
C VAL A 68 -7.17 -9.68 21.01
N PRO A 69 -8.36 -10.15 21.44
CA PRO A 69 -9.59 -9.92 20.70
C PRO A 69 -9.78 -8.43 20.43
N THR A 70 -9.89 -8.06 19.16
CA THR A 70 -9.86 -6.65 18.73
C THR A 70 -10.96 -6.38 17.72
N GLU A 71 -11.70 -5.29 17.89
CA GLU A 71 -12.64 -4.80 16.90
C GLU A 71 -11.92 -3.90 15.89
N VAL A 72 -12.04 -4.20 14.60
CA VAL A 72 -11.27 -3.55 13.55
C VAL A 72 -12.21 -2.92 12.53
N THR A 73 -12.05 -1.62 12.31
CA THR A 73 -12.66 -0.93 11.17
C THR A 73 -11.58 -0.53 10.18
N LEU A 74 -11.66 -1.07 8.97
CA LEU A 74 -10.72 -0.76 7.90
C LEU A 74 -11.35 0.23 6.93
N LEU A 75 -10.69 1.39 6.75
CA LEU A 75 -11.10 2.44 5.81
C LEU A 75 -9.96 2.69 4.83
N THR A 76 -10.08 2.10 3.64
CA THR A 76 -9.05 2.16 2.60
C THR A 76 -9.68 2.44 1.24
N GLU A 77 -8.96 3.19 0.42
CA GLU A 77 -9.40 3.63 -0.91
C GLU A 77 -8.56 2.97 -2.02
N ARG A 78 -8.93 3.15 -3.28
CA ARG A 78 -8.22 2.58 -4.44
C ARG A 78 -8.06 1.04 -4.36
N ARG A 79 -9.12 0.36 -3.92
CA ARG A 79 -9.19 -1.12 -3.83
C ARG A 79 -9.93 -1.75 -5.00
N SER A 80 -10.84 -1.01 -5.63
CA SER A 80 -11.54 -1.42 -6.85
C SER A 80 -10.92 -0.85 -8.13
N THR A 81 -10.27 0.32 -8.03
CA THR A 81 -9.69 1.05 -9.15
C THR A 81 -8.20 1.30 -8.96
N SER A 82 -7.43 1.08 -10.02
CA SER A 82 -6.00 1.38 -10.06
C SER A 82 -5.75 2.89 -10.19
N PRO A 83 -4.66 3.41 -9.62
CA PRO A 83 -4.09 4.71 -10.00
C PRO A 83 -3.77 4.70 -11.50
N TYR A 84 -4.37 5.62 -12.27
CA TYR A 84 -4.17 5.68 -13.72
C TYR A 84 -2.79 6.23 -14.07
N GLY A 85 -2.20 5.73 -15.16
CA GLY A 85 -1.06 6.37 -15.79
C GLY A 85 -1.48 7.50 -16.74
N LEU A 86 -0.51 8.30 -17.18
CA LEU A 86 -0.73 9.47 -18.04
C LEU A 86 0.21 9.45 -19.25
N GLN A 87 -0.25 10.02 -20.37
CA GLN A 87 0.52 10.14 -21.63
C GLN A 87 1.10 8.80 -22.15
N GLY A 88 0.37 7.70 -21.95
CA GLY A 88 0.82 6.36 -22.33
C GLY A 88 1.56 5.59 -21.23
N GLY A 89 1.69 6.16 -20.03
CA GLY A 89 2.15 5.45 -18.85
C GLY A 89 1.12 4.44 -18.35
N GLU A 90 1.61 3.39 -17.71
CA GLU A 90 0.83 2.30 -17.18
C GLU A 90 0.22 2.63 -15.82
N PRO A 91 -0.94 2.02 -15.48
CA PRO A 91 -1.53 2.17 -14.16
C PRO A 91 -0.66 1.53 -13.07
N GLY A 92 -0.63 2.15 -11.89
CA GLY A 92 -0.06 1.52 -10.72
C GLY A 92 -0.94 0.38 -10.20
N MET A 93 -0.37 -0.50 -9.37
CA MET A 93 -1.16 -1.53 -8.70
C MET A 93 -2.19 -0.89 -7.76
N ARG A 94 -3.42 -1.41 -7.80
CA ARG A 94 -4.44 -1.12 -6.78
C ARG A 94 -3.98 -1.59 -5.41
N GLY A 95 -4.51 -0.97 -4.37
CA GLY A 95 -4.32 -1.45 -3.00
C GLY A 95 -5.11 -2.73 -2.77
N GLU A 96 -4.72 -3.48 -1.73
CA GLU A 96 -5.34 -4.74 -1.35
C GLU A 96 -5.23 -4.91 0.16
N ASN A 97 -6.23 -5.56 0.76
CA ASN A 97 -6.23 -5.87 2.18
C ASN A 97 -6.41 -7.38 2.31
N ARG A 98 -5.60 -8.04 3.13
CA ARG A 98 -5.65 -9.47 3.36
C ARG A 98 -5.76 -9.73 4.86
N LEU A 99 -6.66 -10.62 5.25
CA LEU A 99 -6.79 -11.10 6.60
C LEU A 99 -6.49 -12.60 6.61
N GLN A 100 -5.45 -13.00 7.33
CA GLN A 100 -5.23 -14.38 7.69
C GLN A 100 -5.93 -14.68 9.01
N HIS A 101 -6.94 -15.55 8.97
CA HIS A 101 -7.73 -15.97 10.12
C HIS A 101 -7.80 -17.50 10.14
N GLU A 102 -7.46 -18.12 11.28
CA GLU A 102 -7.42 -19.58 11.43
C GLU A 102 -6.65 -20.32 10.31
N GLY A 103 -5.57 -19.70 9.84
CA GLY A 103 -4.72 -20.22 8.76
C GLY A 103 -5.26 -20.02 7.34
N GLN A 104 -6.45 -19.44 7.17
CA GLN A 104 -7.02 -19.09 5.88
C GLN A 104 -6.81 -17.62 5.54
N GLU A 105 -6.37 -17.31 4.33
CA GLU A 105 -6.21 -15.93 3.85
C GLU A 105 -7.45 -15.50 3.05
N ASN A 106 -8.05 -14.37 3.46
CA ASN A 106 -9.19 -13.77 2.79
C ASN A 106 -8.86 -12.35 2.34
N VAL A 107 -9.22 -12.01 1.10
CA VAL A 107 -9.13 -10.63 0.60
C VAL A 107 -10.31 -9.83 1.14
N LEU A 108 -10.03 -8.73 1.82
CA LEU A 108 -11.04 -7.83 2.38
C LEU A 108 -11.36 -6.66 1.43
N PRO A 109 -12.62 -6.17 1.42
CA PRO A 109 -12.96 -4.98 0.65
C PRO A 109 -12.33 -3.72 1.27
N GLY A 110 -12.43 -2.59 0.56
CA GLY A 110 -11.80 -1.35 1.00
C GLY A 110 -12.39 -0.75 2.27
N LYS A 111 -13.66 -1.02 2.54
CA LYS A 111 -14.38 -0.60 3.74
C LYS A 111 -15.02 -1.82 4.37
N VAL A 112 -14.57 -2.18 5.55
CA VAL A 112 -15.08 -3.35 6.27
C VAL A 112 -14.90 -3.18 7.76
N HIS A 113 -15.81 -3.79 8.51
CA HIS A 113 -15.73 -3.98 9.94
C HIS A 113 -15.67 -5.47 10.24
N PHE A 114 -14.79 -5.89 11.15
CA PHE A 114 -14.67 -7.27 11.58
C PHE A 114 -14.09 -7.37 12.99
N GLN A 115 -14.22 -8.55 13.60
CA GLN A 115 -13.55 -8.89 14.85
C GLN A 115 -12.33 -9.77 14.53
N ALA A 116 -11.17 -9.37 15.03
CA ALA A 116 -9.94 -10.15 14.96
C ALA A 116 -9.77 -10.95 16.26
N THR A 117 -9.28 -12.18 16.13
CA THR A 117 -8.89 -13.02 17.27
C THR A 117 -7.37 -13.00 17.45
N PRO A 118 -6.85 -13.33 18.64
CA PRO A 118 -5.41 -13.43 18.86
C PRO A 118 -4.73 -14.36 17.86
N GLY A 119 -3.67 -13.89 17.22
CA GLY A 119 -2.94 -14.61 16.18
C GLY A 119 -3.37 -14.29 14.75
N ASP A 120 -4.51 -13.61 14.54
CA ASP A 120 -4.91 -13.13 13.23
C ASP A 120 -3.88 -12.14 12.68
N LYS A 121 -3.69 -12.16 11.36
CA LYS A 121 -2.80 -11.23 10.67
C LYS A 121 -3.53 -10.39 9.65
N LEU A 122 -3.39 -9.08 9.75
CA LEU A 122 -3.89 -8.13 8.76
C LEU A 122 -2.73 -7.55 7.95
N THR A 123 -2.73 -7.82 6.65
CA THR A 123 -1.77 -7.26 5.68
C THR A 123 -2.46 -6.21 4.82
N ILE A 124 -1.98 -4.98 4.89
CA ILE A 124 -2.46 -3.84 4.12
C ILE A 124 -1.41 -3.50 3.06
N LEU A 125 -1.78 -3.69 1.81
CA LEU A 125 -1.01 -3.30 0.63
C LEU A 125 -1.55 -1.97 0.12
N SER A 126 -0.80 -0.89 0.29
CA SER A 126 -1.22 0.41 -0.26
C SER A 126 -1.12 0.41 -1.80
N PRO A 127 -1.89 1.26 -2.50
CA PRO A 127 -1.69 1.45 -3.94
C PRO A 127 -0.32 2.08 -4.21
N GLY A 128 0.22 1.81 -5.41
CA GLY A 128 1.34 2.55 -5.97
C GLY A 128 0.87 3.87 -6.64
N GLY A 129 1.75 4.50 -7.40
CA GLY A 129 1.43 5.63 -8.29
C GLY A 129 1.29 5.19 -9.74
N GLY A 130 0.58 5.95 -10.57
CA GLY A 130 0.58 5.73 -12.03
C GLY A 130 1.85 6.27 -12.69
N GLY A 131 2.31 5.63 -13.76
CA GLY A 131 3.45 6.07 -14.55
C GLY A 131 3.11 7.21 -15.51
N TRP A 132 4.14 7.84 -16.06
CA TRP A 132 4.03 8.91 -17.05
C TRP A 132 4.82 8.57 -18.31
N GLY A 133 4.21 8.81 -19.48
CA GLY A 133 4.85 8.58 -20.77
C GLY A 133 4.91 7.08 -21.12
N LYS A 134 5.08 6.76 -22.40
CA LYS A 134 5.25 5.36 -22.81
C LYS A 134 6.53 4.79 -22.18
N PRO A 135 6.49 3.55 -21.64
CA PRO A 135 7.72 2.88 -21.25
C PRO A 135 8.58 2.65 -22.50
N ASP A 136 9.86 2.98 -22.42
CA ASP A 136 10.85 2.52 -23.41
C ASP A 136 11.20 1.05 -23.12
N GLU A 137 11.52 0.25 -24.14
CA GLU A 137 11.81 -1.20 -24.02
C GLU A 137 12.94 -1.50 -23.00
N GLU A 138 13.84 -0.54 -22.70
CA GLU A 138 14.87 -0.68 -21.67
C GLU A 138 14.34 -0.58 -20.22
N ASN A 139 13.17 0.06 -20.00
CA ASN A 139 12.56 0.28 -18.69
C ASN A 139 11.58 -0.84 -18.26
N GLU A 140 11.31 -1.82 -19.11
CA GLU A 140 10.51 -3.01 -18.75
C GLU A 140 11.30 -3.99 -17.85
N ALA A 141 12.63 -3.97 -17.90
CA ALA A 141 13.46 -5.06 -17.36
C ALA A 141 14.24 -4.75 -16.07
N GLY A 142 14.29 -3.53 -15.56
CA GLY A 142 15.04 -3.32 -14.32
C GLY A 142 15.14 -1.91 -13.78
N ARG A 143 14.60 -1.73 -12.57
CA ARG A 143 15.24 -1.04 -11.44
C ARG A 143 14.48 -1.32 -10.16
#